data_AF-A0A7G1PH91-F1
#
_entry.id   AF-A0A7G1PH91-F1
#
_cell.length_a   1.000
_cell.length_b   1.000
_cell.length_c   1.000
_cell.angle_alpha   90.00
_cell.angle_beta   90.00
_cell.angle_gamma   90.00
#
_symmetry.space_group_name_H-M   'P 1'
#
loop_
_entity.id
_entity.type
_entity.pdbx_description
1 polymer ?
#
loop_
_entity_poly.entity_id
_entity_poly.type
_entity_poly.pdbx_seq_one_letter_code
_entity_poly.pdbx_strand_id
1 'polypeptide(L)'
;MVQDRSRGDLHAGDHVPAAGPELRAALAEAHEHVLLTVIVNGPAPAPVGIVTARQLLVGATAAAQPGYDAVFQDPDGVTAARYGLPNGGRIMVRPDGYVAAFAPLDEDEPLHGYQALLQA
;
A
#
# COMPACT_ATOMS: atom_id res chain seq x y z
N MET A 1 26.97 14.89 2.44
CA MET A 1 26.43 14.69 1.07
C MET A 1 25.30 13.69 1.18
N VAL A 2 24.07 14.13 0.92
CA VAL A 2 22.90 13.23 0.88
C VAL A 2 22.85 12.68 -0.53
N GLN A 3 22.94 11.36 -0.68
CA GLN A 3 22.86 10.72 -1.98
C GLN A 3 21.44 10.89 -2.53
N ASP A 4 21.39 11.43 -3.74
CA ASP A 4 20.23 11.50 -4.61
C ASP A 4 19.66 10.08 -4.81
N ARG A 5 18.42 9.84 -4.36
CA ARG A 5 17.70 8.57 -4.54
C ARG A 5 16.96 8.51 -5.88
N SER A 6 17.55 9.10 -6.92
CA SER A 6 17.06 8.97 -8.27
C SER A 6 17.38 7.56 -8.77
N ARG A 7 16.33 6.71 -8.79
CA ARG A 7 16.28 5.36 -9.38
C ARG A 7 16.82 4.23 -8.46
N GLY A 8 16.11 3.95 -7.37
CA GLY A 8 16.49 2.89 -6.43
C GLY A 8 15.62 1.65 -6.59
N ASP A 9 16.25 0.52 -6.91
CA ASP A 9 15.62 -0.81 -6.81
C ASP A 9 15.15 -1.03 -5.37
N LEU A 10 13.84 -1.22 -5.21
CA LEU A 10 13.15 -1.31 -3.93
C LEU A 10 13.27 -2.75 -3.39
N HIS A 11 13.58 -2.89 -2.10
CA HIS A 11 13.76 -4.19 -1.46
C HIS A 11 12.68 -4.42 -0.39
N ALA A 12 12.33 -5.69 -0.15
CA ALA A 12 11.49 -6.04 1.00
C ALA A 12 12.12 -5.48 2.29
N GLY A 13 11.32 -4.76 3.09
CA GLY A 13 11.81 -4.02 4.25
C GLY A 13 12.13 -2.53 4.00
N ASP A 14 11.70 -1.95 2.88
CA ASP A 14 11.70 -0.49 2.70
C ASP A 14 10.52 0.16 3.44
N HIS A 15 10.75 1.34 4.03
CA HIS A 15 9.70 2.09 4.74
C HIS A 15 8.68 2.68 3.76
N VAL A 16 7.40 2.64 4.14
CA VAL A 16 6.36 3.31 3.37
C VAL A 16 6.51 4.84 3.50
N PRO A 17 6.73 5.56 2.39
CA PRO A 17 6.61 7.01 2.39
C PRO A 17 5.13 7.34 2.44
N ALA A 18 4.77 8.24 3.34
CA ALA A 18 3.38 8.63 3.48
C ALA A 18 2.98 9.55 2.32
N ALA A 19 1.92 9.19 1.60
CA ALA A 19 1.19 10.03 0.65
C ALA A 19 0.60 11.31 1.26
N GLY A 20 0.75 11.48 2.58
CA GLY A 20 0.30 12.62 3.37
C GLY A 20 0.46 12.31 4.87
N PRO A 21 0.38 13.33 5.74
CA PRO A 21 0.49 13.12 7.19
C PRO A 21 -0.62 12.21 7.74
N GLU A 22 -1.79 12.18 7.13
CA GLU A 22 -2.94 11.35 7.53
C GLU A 22 -2.68 9.87 7.28
N LEU A 23 -2.13 9.51 6.11
CA LEU A 23 -1.74 8.13 5.82
C LEU A 23 -0.62 7.70 6.77
N ARG A 24 0.32 8.59 7.10
CA ARG A 24 1.36 8.31 8.10
C ARG A 24 0.75 7.98 9.46
N ALA A 25 -0.19 8.80 9.93
CA ALA A 25 -0.85 8.59 11.22
C ALA A 25 -1.60 7.25 11.25
N ALA A 26 -2.36 6.95 10.18
CA ALA A 26 -3.09 5.69 10.08
C ALA A 26 -2.17 4.45 10.08
N LEU A 27 -1.02 4.52 9.42
CA LEU A 27 -0.01 3.46 9.45
C LEU A 27 0.69 3.36 10.81
N ALA A 28 0.93 4.48 11.50
CA ALA A 28 1.56 4.48 12.82
C ALA A 28 0.64 3.95 13.93
N GLU A 29 -0.66 4.11 13.78
CA GLU A 29 -1.67 3.55 14.70
C GLU A 29 -1.96 2.07 14.44
N ALA A 30 -1.59 1.54 13.28
CA ALA A 30 -1.82 0.15 12.94
C ALA A 30 -0.84 -0.76 13.71
N HIS A 31 -1.40 -1.68 14.51
CA HIS A 31 -0.64 -2.72 15.22
C HIS A 31 -0.73 -4.09 14.52
N GLU A 32 -1.51 -4.17 13.46
CA GLU A 32 -1.67 -5.32 12.57
C GLU A 32 -1.10 -5.00 11.19
N HIS A 33 -1.10 -5.99 10.29
CA HIS A 33 -0.72 -5.75 8.91
C HIS A 33 -1.71 -4.80 8.24
N VAL A 34 -1.22 -3.99 7.31
CA VAL A 34 -2.05 -3.08 6.53
C VAL A 34 -1.91 -3.45 5.07
N LEU A 35 -3.04 -3.68 4.40
CA LEU A 35 -3.07 -3.78 2.94
C LEU A 35 -3.46 -2.42 2.37
N LEU A 36 -2.50 -1.76 1.75
CA LEU A 36 -2.68 -0.49 1.08
C LEU A 36 -2.98 -0.74 -0.40
N THR A 37 -4.22 -0.47 -0.81
CA THR A 37 -4.61 -0.46 -2.23
C THR A 37 -4.38 0.93 -2.78
N VAL A 38 -3.52 1.06 -3.78
CA VAL A 38 -3.20 2.31 -4.47
C VAL A 38 -3.86 2.28 -5.85
N ILE A 39 -4.67 3.28 -6.16
CA ILE A 39 -5.29 3.47 -7.46
C ILE A 39 -4.74 4.74 -8.12
N VAL A 40 -4.35 4.60 -9.39
CA VAL A 40 -3.90 5.75 -10.21
C VAL A 40 -5.04 6.22 -11.11
N ASN A 41 -5.73 5.28 -11.74
CA ASN A 41 -6.83 5.55 -12.68
C ASN A 41 -7.96 4.53 -12.48
N GLY A 42 -9.19 4.98 -12.68
CA GLY A 42 -10.37 4.10 -12.67
C GLY A 42 -10.97 3.86 -11.28
N PRO A 43 -12.02 3.01 -11.21
CA PRO A 43 -12.72 2.75 -9.96
C PRO A 43 -11.85 1.95 -8.99
N ALA A 44 -12.02 2.21 -7.70
CA ALA A 44 -11.40 1.40 -6.67
C ALA A 44 -11.91 -0.04 -6.76
N PRO A 45 -11.01 -1.05 -6.78
CA PRO A 45 -11.42 -2.43 -6.72
C PRO A 45 -12.03 -2.72 -5.35
N ALA A 46 -12.82 -3.79 -5.27
CA ALA A 46 -13.28 -4.29 -3.98
C ALA A 46 -12.06 -4.67 -3.10
N PRO A 47 -12.14 -4.50 -1.77
CA PRO A 47 -11.12 -4.97 -0.85
C PRO A 47 -10.86 -6.47 -1.03
N VAL A 48 -9.61 -6.89 -0.84
CA VAL A 48 -9.24 -8.30 -0.97
C VAL A 48 -9.60 -9.02 0.33
N GLY A 49 -10.10 -10.25 0.22
CA GLY A 49 -10.35 -11.15 1.36
C GLY A 49 -9.07 -11.69 2.03
N ILE A 50 -8.03 -10.86 2.12
CA ILE A 50 -6.80 -11.15 2.86
C ILE A 50 -7.12 -11.00 4.35
N VAL A 51 -7.16 -12.13 5.05
CA VAL A 51 -7.45 -12.20 6.49
C VAL A 51 -6.34 -11.49 7.28
N THR A 52 -6.72 -10.79 8.35
CA THR A 52 -5.86 -10.10 9.35
C THR A 52 -5.11 -8.84 8.90
N ALA A 53 -5.54 -8.18 7.82
CA ALA A 53 -5.00 -6.89 7.45
C ALA A 53 -6.07 -5.79 7.41
N ARG A 54 -5.76 -4.64 8.00
CA ARG A 54 -6.55 -3.40 7.81
C ARG A 54 -6.45 -2.99 6.35
N GLN A 55 -7.59 -2.69 5.72
CA GLN A 55 -7.69 -2.39 4.29
C GLN A 55 -7.79 -0.87 4.09
N LEU A 56 -6.74 -0.27 3.51
CA LEU A 56 -6.69 1.16 3.23
C LEU A 56 -6.70 1.41 1.72
N LEU A 57 -7.40 2.46 1.28
CA LEU A 57 -7.42 2.89 -0.11
C LEU A 57 -6.67 4.22 -0.26
N VAL A 58 -5.83 4.34 -1.29
CA VAL A 58 -5.14 5.57 -1.68
C VAL A 58 -5.46 5.85 -3.13
N GLY A 59 -5.93 7.04 -3.44
CA GLY A 59 -6.20 7.46 -4.81
C GLY A 59 -6.27 8.96 -4.96
N ALA A 60 -6.48 9.46 -6.18
CA ALA A 60 -6.49 10.91 -6.42
C ALA A 60 -7.60 11.65 -5.63
N THR A 61 -8.70 10.98 -5.30
CA THR A 61 -9.84 11.56 -4.57
C THR A 61 -10.20 10.74 -3.34
N ALA A 62 -10.62 11.42 -2.26
CA ALA A 62 -11.11 10.76 -1.04
C ALA A 62 -12.61 10.44 -1.14
N ALA A 63 -13.02 9.76 -2.21
CA ALA A 63 -14.38 9.23 -2.27
C ALA A 63 -14.51 8.04 -1.31
N ALA A 64 -15.50 8.10 -0.41
CA ALA A 64 -15.77 6.98 0.48
C ALA A 64 -16.11 5.73 -0.35
N GLN A 65 -15.32 4.67 -0.16
CA GLN A 65 -15.49 3.41 -0.87
C GLN A 65 -15.89 2.33 0.14
N PRO A 66 -17.04 1.65 -0.05
CA PRO A 66 -17.47 0.59 0.84
C PRO A 66 -16.42 -0.53 0.97
N GLY A 67 -16.22 -1.00 2.21
CA GLY A 67 -15.34 -2.13 2.53
C GLY A 67 -13.89 -1.76 2.84
N TYR A 68 -13.46 -0.51 2.64
CA TYR A 68 -12.18 -0.02 3.14
C TYR A 68 -12.35 0.65 4.51
N ASP A 69 -11.36 0.49 5.38
CA ASP A 69 -11.36 1.07 6.72
C ASP A 69 -11.09 2.59 6.69
N ALA A 70 -10.32 3.05 5.70
CA ALA A 70 -10.13 4.47 5.41
C ALA A 70 -9.68 4.69 3.96
N VAL A 71 -9.88 5.93 3.48
CA VAL A 71 -9.49 6.38 2.15
C VAL A 71 -8.62 7.64 2.26
N PHE A 72 -7.49 7.66 1.57
CA PHE A 72 -6.53 8.75 1.57
C PHE A 72 -6.29 9.30 0.16
N GLN A 73 -5.88 10.56 0.09
CA GLN A 73 -5.61 11.23 -1.18
C GLN A 73 -4.13 11.14 -1.56
N ASP A 74 -3.89 10.84 -2.83
CA ASP A 74 -2.60 10.94 -3.51
C ASP A 74 -2.84 11.51 -4.92
N PRO A 75 -3.19 12.81 -5.03
CA PRO A 75 -3.58 13.43 -6.30
C PRO A 75 -2.46 13.43 -7.33
N ASP A 76 -1.21 13.40 -6.87
CA ASP A 76 -0.01 13.43 -7.71
C ASP A 76 0.49 12.01 -8.05
N GLY A 77 -0.16 10.95 -7.52
CA GLY A 77 0.19 9.55 -7.78
C GLY A 77 1.59 9.18 -7.30
N VAL A 78 2.12 9.87 -6.29
CA VAL A 78 3.51 9.74 -5.82
C VAL A 78 3.77 8.36 -5.24
N THR A 79 2.76 7.76 -4.59
CA THR A 79 2.85 6.42 -4.02
C THR A 79 3.05 5.40 -5.12
N ALA A 80 2.17 5.41 -6.12
CA ALA A 80 2.20 4.49 -7.25
C ALA A 80 3.51 4.60 -8.05
N ALA A 81 3.94 5.83 -8.36
CA ALA A 81 5.17 6.10 -9.09
C ALA A 81 6.40 5.55 -8.37
N ARG A 82 6.45 5.69 -7.04
CA ARG A 82 7.60 5.26 -6.24
C ARG A 82 7.76 3.74 -6.18
N TYR A 83 6.65 3.00 -6.15
CA TYR A 83 6.66 1.54 -6.12
C TYR A 83 6.66 0.91 -7.51
N GLY A 84 6.78 1.72 -8.58
CA GLY A 84 6.75 1.20 -9.95
C GLY A 84 5.40 0.56 -10.29
N LEU A 85 4.30 1.10 -9.75
CA LEU A 85 2.93 0.62 -9.93
C LEU A 85 2.16 1.57 -10.87
N PRO A 86 2.48 1.63 -12.18
CA PRO A 86 1.91 2.64 -13.09
C PRO A 86 0.38 2.56 -13.23
N ASN A 87 -0.20 1.38 -12.97
CA ASN A 87 -1.64 1.13 -13.02
C ASN A 87 -2.27 1.01 -11.62
N GLY A 88 -1.53 1.39 -10.57
CA GLY A 88 -1.89 1.07 -9.20
C GLY A 88 -1.44 -0.33 -8.79
N GLY A 89 -1.71 -0.67 -7.54
CA GLY A 89 -1.35 -1.96 -6.98
C GLY A 89 -1.71 -2.06 -5.51
N ARG A 90 -1.27 -3.15 -4.89
CA ARG A 90 -1.46 -3.44 -3.48
C ARG A 90 -0.11 -3.54 -2.80
N ILE A 91 -0.02 -2.98 -1.60
CA ILE A 91 1.19 -2.96 -0.81
C ILE A 91 0.84 -3.48 0.57
N MET A 92 1.41 -4.63 0.93
CA MET A 92 1.35 -5.16 2.28
C MET A 92 2.39 -4.47 3.14
N VAL A 93 1.93 -3.88 4.24
CA VAL A 93 2.75 -3.18 5.23
C VAL A 93 2.67 -3.94 6.55
N ARG A 94 3.82 -4.14 7.17
CA ARG A 94 3.95 -4.77 8.48
C ARG A 94 3.56 -3.79 9.60
N PRO A 95 3.25 -4.29 10.82
CA PRO A 95 2.99 -3.44 11.99
C PRO A 95 4.12 -2.46 12.35
N ASP A 96 5.35 -2.68 11.89
CA ASP A 96 6.49 -1.80 12.10
C ASP A 96 6.63 -0.70 11.01
N GLY A 97 5.66 -0.62 10.09
CA GLY A 97 5.62 0.41 9.05
C GLY A 97 6.51 0.14 7.83
N TYR A 98 7.00 -1.10 7.69
CA TYR A 98 7.82 -1.52 6.56
C TYR A 98 7.02 -2.35 5.54
N VAL A 99 7.37 -2.21 4.26
CA VAL A 99 6.77 -3.00 3.18
C VAL A 99 7.20 -4.45 3.30
N ALA A 100 6.22 -5.36 3.37
CA ALA A 100 6.41 -6.80 3.32
C ALA A 100 6.36 -7.35 1.89
N ALA A 101 5.39 -6.90 1.11
CA ALA A 101 5.15 -7.34 -0.26
C ALA A 101 4.38 -6.26 -1.03
N PHE A 102 4.45 -6.30 -2.35
CA PHE A 102 3.57 -5.51 -3.21
C PHE A 102 3.24 -6.31 -4.48
N ALA A 103 2.11 -6.01 -5.08
CA ALA A 103 1.65 -6.64 -6.31
C ALA A 103 0.81 -5.67 -7.15
N PRO A 104 0.75 -5.86 -8.48
CA PRO A 104 -0.25 -5.22 -9.34
C PRO A 104 -1.70 -5.46 -8.88
N LEU A 105 -2.67 -4.64 -9.32
CA LEU A 105 -4.08 -4.81 -8.93
C LEU A 105 -4.74 -6.09 -9.46
N ASP A 106 -4.21 -6.64 -10.54
CA ASP A 106 -4.67 -7.85 -11.22
C ASP A 106 -3.96 -9.13 -10.74
N GLU A 107 -3.05 -9.01 -9.78
CA GLU A 107 -2.26 -10.13 -9.27
C GLU A 107 -2.19 -10.10 -7.73
N ASP A 108 -2.51 -11.22 -7.08
CA ASP A 108 -2.44 -11.34 -5.62
C ASP A 108 -1.42 -12.39 -5.15
N GLU A 109 -0.73 -13.07 -6.08
CA GLU A 109 0.23 -14.15 -5.77
C GLU A 109 1.34 -13.71 -4.79
N PRO A 110 2.00 -12.54 -4.97
CA PRO A 110 3.01 -12.08 -4.02
C PRO A 110 2.44 -11.85 -2.59
N LEU A 111 1.19 -11.42 -2.49
CA LEU A 111 0.53 -11.16 -1.20
C LEU A 111 0.20 -12.46 -0.48
N HIS A 112 -0.36 -13.44 -1.20
CA HIS A 112 -0.63 -14.78 -0.67
C HIS A 112 0.66 -15.50 -0.28
N GLY A 113 1.73 -15.34 -1.06
CA GLY A 113 3.05 -15.88 -0.73
C GLY A 113 3.56 -15.36 0.61
N TYR A 114 3.44 -14.05 0.87
CA TYR A 114 3.78 -13.49 2.17
C TYR A 114 2.86 -13.96 3.31
N GLN A 115 1.54 -14.04 3.08
CA GLN A 115 0.61 -14.52 4.11
C GLN A 115 0.90 -15.97 4.54
N ALA A 116 1.29 -16.83 3.60
CA ALA A 116 1.66 -18.20 3.92
C ALA A 116 2.85 -18.27 4.90
N LEU A 117 3.77 -17.30 4.86
CA LEU A 117 4.89 -17.20 5.81
C LEU A 117 4.45 -16.77 7.21
N LEU A 118 3.31 -16.09 7.36
CA LEU A 118 2.77 -15.69 8.66
C LEU A 118 2.06 -16.83 9.40
N GLN A 119 1.66 -17.87 8.68
CA GLN A 119 0.94 -19.03 9.22
C GLN A 119 1.84 -20.24 9.49
N ALA A 120 3.12 -20.17 9.10
CA ALA A 120 4.13 -21.21 9.29
C ALA A 120 4.84 -21.08 10.65
#